data_AF-A0AAW5EFY7-F1
#
_entry.id   AF-A0AAW5EFY7-F1
#
_cell.length_a   1.000
_cell.length_b   1.000
_cell.length_c   1.000
_cell.angle_alpha   90.00
_cell.angle_beta   90.00
_cell.angle_gamma   90.00
#
_symmetry.space_group_name_H-M   'P 1'
#
loop_
_entity.id
_entity.type
_entity.pdbx_description
1 polymer ?
#
loop_
_entity_poly.entity_id
_entity_poly.type
_entity_poly.pdbx_seq_one_letter_code
_entity_poly.pdbx_strand_id
1 'polypeptide(L)'
;GTNYHLLPVNRARSEVNTYNVAGAMNFDSYRNGAAYYEPNSYEESPKEDKSYLEPDLVLEGNAQRYAPLDDDFYTQPRALFNIMNQKQKEQLCENIAASMEGVEEKIITRALGHFEKISP
;
A
#
# COMPACT_ATOMS: atom_id res chain seq x y z
N GLY A 1 17.38 2.26 2.15
CA GLY A 1 18.27 3.38 2.57
C GLY A 1 17.86 4.65 1.84
N THR A 2 18.26 5.82 2.31
CA THR A 2 17.81 7.14 1.79
C THR A 2 17.84 7.25 0.26
N ASN A 3 18.93 6.78 -0.37
CA ASN A 3 19.13 6.86 -1.80
C ASN A 3 18.78 5.57 -2.56
N TYR A 4 17.80 4.79 -2.09
CA TYR A 4 17.40 3.54 -2.73
C TYR A 4 16.90 3.71 -4.17
N HIS A 5 16.38 4.89 -4.50
CA HIS A 5 15.93 5.25 -5.84
C HIS A 5 17.08 5.30 -6.87
N LEU A 6 18.34 5.37 -6.43
CA LEU A 6 19.50 5.36 -7.31
C LEU A 6 19.87 3.95 -7.80
N LEU A 7 19.38 2.90 -7.14
CA LEU A 7 19.61 1.51 -7.53
C LEU A 7 19.05 1.26 -8.94
N PRO A 8 19.74 0.52 -9.82
CA PRO A 8 19.34 0.38 -11.22
C PRO A 8 17.88 -0.07 -11.45
N VAL A 9 17.36 -0.93 -10.58
CA VAL A 9 15.98 -1.44 -10.67
C VAL A 9 14.93 -0.40 -10.24
N ASN A 10 15.29 0.54 -9.36
CA ASN A 10 14.38 1.57 -8.84
C ASN A 10 14.51 2.89 -9.60
N ARG A 11 15.56 3.05 -10.41
CA ARG A 11 15.87 4.30 -11.10
C ARG A 11 14.83 4.57 -12.18
N ALA A 12 14.25 5.76 -12.16
CA ALA A 12 13.38 6.23 -13.22
C ALA A 12 14.13 6.26 -14.57
N ARG A 13 13.39 6.00 -15.64
CA ARG A 13 13.92 6.07 -17.03
C ARG A 13 13.82 7.47 -17.63
N SER A 14 12.94 8.30 -17.09
CA SER A 14 12.82 9.71 -17.43
C SER A 14 13.87 10.53 -16.68
N GLU A 15 14.04 11.78 -17.09
CA GLU A 15 14.83 12.75 -16.34
C GLU A 15 14.27 12.93 -14.93
N VAL A 16 15.17 13.03 -13.94
CA VAL A 16 14.83 13.20 -12.52
C VAL A 16 15.51 14.45 -12.01
N ASN A 17 14.70 15.46 -11.71
CA ASN A 17 15.11 16.78 -11.28
C ASN A 17 14.51 17.06 -9.90
N THR A 18 15.30 16.90 -8.84
CA THR A 18 14.84 17.04 -7.44
C THR A 18 15.78 17.91 -6.63
N TYR A 19 15.30 18.45 -5.52
CA TYR A 19 16.13 19.16 -4.54
C TYR A 19 16.75 18.23 -3.48
N ASN A 20 16.62 16.91 -3.63
CA ASN A 20 17.21 15.94 -2.70
C ASN A 20 18.75 15.92 -2.84
N VAL A 21 19.46 16.01 -1.71
CA VAL A 21 20.93 16.03 -1.67
C VAL A 21 21.48 15.12 -0.57
N ALA A 22 22.75 14.74 -0.70
CA ALA A 22 23.52 13.96 0.29
C ALA A 22 22.82 12.63 0.67
N GLY A 23 22.90 12.24 1.94
CA GLY A 23 22.41 10.96 2.44
C GLY A 23 23.37 9.78 2.16
N ALA A 24 23.24 8.72 2.95
CA ALA A 24 24.08 7.52 2.81
C ALA A 24 23.87 6.86 1.44
N MET A 25 24.94 6.28 0.89
CA MET A 25 24.94 5.59 -0.41
C MET A 25 24.45 6.48 -1.56
N ASN A 26 24.75 7.79 -1.53
CA ASN A 26 24.54 8.67 -2.67
C ASN A 26 25.69 8.49 -3.68
N PHE A 27 25.47 7.67 -4.70
CA PHE A 27 26.45 7.41 -5.77
C PHE A 27 26.00 8.01 -7.11
N ASP A 28 24.98 8.87 -7.10
CA ASP A 28 24.54 9.57 -8.30
C ASP A 28 24.97 11.03 -8.23
N SER A 29 25.20 11.56 -9.41
CA SER A 29 25.88 12.81 -9.68
C SER A 29 24.91 13.97 -9.87
N TYR A 30 23.74 13.95 -9.23
CA TYR A 30 22.85 15.12 -9.23
C TYR A 30 23.46 16.24 -8.38
N ARG A 31 24.55 16.80 -8.91
CA ARG A 31 25.13 18.07 -8.53
C ARG A 31 24.25 19.09 -9.22
N ASN A 32 23.18 19.50 -8.53
CA ASN A 32 22.42 20.66 -8.95
C ASN A 32 23.41 21.84 -9.03
N GLY A 33 23.83 22.18 -10.24
CA GLY A 33 24.89 23.17 -10.47
C GLY A 33 24.44 24.61 -10.22
N ALA A 34 23.13 24.79 -10.00
CA ALA A 34 22.47 26.08 -9.85
C ALA A 34 22.12 26.38 -8.39
N ALA A 35 21.15 25.64 -7.81
CA ALA A 35 20.66 25.90 -6.44
C ALA A 35 20.06 24.64 -5.79
N TYR A 36 20.23 24.51 -4.47
CA TYR A 36 19.60 23.45 -3.67
C TYR A 36 18.33 23.92 -2.94
N TYR A 37 17.76 25.04 -3.38
CA TYR A 37 16.56 25.64 -2.79
C TYR A 37 15.66 26.23 -3.88
N GLU A 38 14.38 26.38 -3.56
CA GLU A 38 13.36 27.03 -4.38
C GLU A 38 12.49 27.91 -3.44
N PRO A 39 12.05 29.12 -3.86
CA PRO A 39 12.32 29.78 -5.14
C PRO A 39 13.76 30.28 -5.27
N ASN A 40 14.27 30.29 -6.50
CA ASN A 40 15.63 30.76 -6.82
C ASN A 40 15.67 31.45 -8.21
N SER A 41 16.72 32.23 -8.47
CA SER A 41 16.90 33.02 -9.70
C SER A 41 17.62 32.27 -10.85
N TYR A 42 17.77 30.94 -10.78
CA TYR A 42 18.42 30.16 -11.82
C TYR A 42 17.39 29.46 -12.71
N GLU A 43 17.44 29.72 -14.01
CA GLU A 43 16.51 29.17 -15.01
C GLU A 43 16.64 27.65 -15.16
N GLU A 44 17.86 27.13 -15.12
CA GLU A 44 18.15 25.68 -15.26
C GLU A 44 17.81 24.86 -14.00
N SER A 45 17.32 25.51 -12.94
CA SER A 45 16.91 24.80 -11.73
C SER A 45 15.53 24.16 -11.90
N PRO A 46 15.26 23.00 -11.27
CA PRO A 46 13.95 22.37 -11.35
C PRO A 46 12.83 23.31 -10.87
N LYS A 47 11.76 23.45 -11.66
CA LYS A 47 10.57 24.26 -11.32
C LYS A 47 9.34 23.37 -11.20
N GLU A 48 8.35 23.83 -10.45
CA GLU A 48 7.04 23.19 -10.43
C GLU A 48 6.35 23.28 -11.80
N ASP A 49 5.61 22.24 -12.16
CA ASP A 49 4.71 22.24 -13.32
C ASP A 49 3.27 22.10 -12.83
N LYS A 50 2.53 23.20 -12.86
CA LYS A 50 1.15 23.27 -12.39
C LYS A 50 0.16 22.49 -13.27
N SER A 51 0.56 22.05 -14.46
CA SER A 51 -0.28 21.20 -15.30
C SER A 51 -0.53 19.81 -14.70
N TYR A 52 0.29 19.40 -13.73
CA TYR A 52 0.17 18.12 -13.02
C TYR A 52 -0.45 18.26 -11.61
N LEU A 53 -1.10 19.38 -11.30
CA LEU A 53 -1.81 19.52 -10.03
C LEU A 53 -2.91 18.45 -9.91
N GLU A 54 -2.96 17.81 -8.74
CA GLU A 54 -4.08 16.91 -8.40
C GLU A 54 -5.40 17.71 -8.34
N PRO A 55 -6.53 17.11 -8.72
CA PRO A 55 -7.82 17.76 -8.60
C PRO A 55 -8.21 18.00 -7.14
N ASP A 56 -9.00 19.05 -6.89
CA ASP A 56 -9.51 19.36 -5.56
C ASP A 56 -10.36 18.20 -5.00
N LEU A 57 -10.03 17.76 -3.78
CA LEU A 57 -10.81 16.77 -3.04
C LEU A 57 -11.74 17.49 -2.06
N VAL A 58 -13.05 17.40 -2.31
CA VAL A 58 -14.07 17.91 -1.37
C VAL A 58 -14.11 17.00 -0.14
N LEU A 59 -13.96 17.59 1.04
CA LEU A 59 -14.00 16.88 2.31
C LEU A 59 -15.29 17.21 3.06
N GLU A 60 -15.86 16.20 3.71
CA GLU A 60 -17.05 16.33 4.55
C GLU A 60 -16.79 15.76 5.95
N GLY A 61 -17.40 16.36 6.96
CA GLY A 61 -17.28 15.95 8.35
C GLY A 61 -16.10 16.57 9.10
N ASN A 62 -15.93 16.14 10.35
CA ASN A 62 -14.91 16.67 11.26
C ASN A 62 -13.61 15.86 11.17
N ALA A 63 -12.47 16.48 11.50
CA ALA A 63 -11.22 15.76 11.69
C ALA A 63 -11.23 15.03 13.06
N GLN A 64 -11.43 13.72 13.04
CA GLN A 64 -11.53 12.89 14.26
C GLN A 64 -11.19 11.42 13.96
N ARG A 65 -11.05 10.60 15.02
CA ARG A 65 -10.83 9.15 14.90
C ARG A 65 -12.16 8.44 14.69
N TYR A 66 -12.47 8.10 13.44
CA TYR A 66 -13.67 7.34 13.11
C TYR A 66 -13.49 5.85 13.45
N ALA A 67 -14.57 5.21 13.91
CA ALA A 67 -14.67 3.76 13.93
C ALA A 67 -14.76 3.22 12.47
N PRO A 68 -14.58 1.90 12.24
CA PRO A 68 -14.85 1.31 10.93
C PRO A 68 -16.23 1.71 10.40
N LEU A 69 -16.31 1.97 9.09
CA LEU A 69 -17.53 2.46 8.44
C LEU A 69 -18.60 1.38 8.25
N ASP A 70 -18.21 0.11 8.33
CA ASP A 70 -19.07 -1.05 8.14
C ASP A 70 -18.56 -2.23 8.99
N ASP A 71 -19.50 -3.07 9.41
CA ASP A 71 -19.30 -4.31 10.15
C ASP A 71 -19.64 -5.57 9.31
N ASP A 72 -19.90 -5.40 8.00
CA ASP A 72 -20.08 -6.51 7.07
C ASP A 72 -18.75 -7.17 6.69
N PHE A 73 -18.34 -8.10 7.54
CA PHE A 73 -17.14 -8.90 7.33
C PHE A 73 -17.38 -10.18 6.51
N TYR A 74 -18.63 -10.50 6.13
CA TYR A 74 -18.99 -11.86 5.70
C TYR A 74 -19.63 -11.95 4.32
N THR A 75 -20.20 -10.87 3.77
CA THR A 75 -20.84 -10.90 2.45
C THR A 75 -19.85 -11.20 1.33
N GLN A 76 -18.70 -10.50 1.28
CA GLN A 76 -17.72 -10.74 0.21
C GLN A 76 -17.05 -12.11 0.30
N PRO A 77 -16.60 -12.59 1.49
CA PRO A 77 -16.10 -13.96 1.61
C PRO A 77 -17.14 -15.03 1.25
N ARG A 78 -18.43 -14.82 1.57
CA ARG A 78 -19.51 -15.74 1.20
C ARG A 78 -19.69 -15.79 -0.31
N ALA A 79 -19.67 -14.64 -0.97
CA ALA A 79 -19.75 -14.56 -2.42
C ALA A 79 -18.59 -15.33 -3.08
N LEU A 80 -17.36 -15.15 -2.57
CA LEU A 80 -16.19 -15.88 -3.04
C LEU A 80 -16.32 -17.40 -2.81
N PHE A 81 -16.77 -17.83 -1.63
CA PHE A 81 -16.96 -19.25 -1.34
C PHE A 81 -18.04 -19.88 -2.25
N ASN A 82 -19.10 -19.15 -2.56
CA ASN A 82 -20.20 -19.65 -3.39
C ASN A 82 -19.80 -19.86 -4.86
N ILE A 83 -18.83 -19.11 -5.38
CA ILE A 83 -18.34 -19.29 -6.76
C ILE A 83 -17.28 -20.40 -6.88
N MET A 84 -16.76 -20.91 -5.76
CA MET A 84 -15.81 -22.02 -5.78
C MET A 84 -16.50 -23.34 -6.15
N ASN A 85 -15.82 -24.14 -6.98
CA ASN A 85 -16.22 -25.53 -7.18
C ASN A 85 -15.86 -26.39 -5.95
N GLN A 86 -16.39 -27.61 -5.92
CA GLN A 86 -16.23 -28.50 -4.77
C GLN A 86 -14.76 -28.78 -4.40
N LYS A 87 -13.91 -29.04 -5.40
CA LYS A 87 -12.47 -29.30 -5.17
C LYS A 87 -11.76 -28.07 -4.59
N GLN A 88 -12.12 -26.87 -5.03
CA GLN A 88 -11.56 -25.63 -4.48
C GLN A 88 -11.98 -25.41 -3.04
N LYS A 89 -13.24 -25.73 -2.69
CA LYS A 89 -13.72 -25.67 -1.30
C LYS A 89 -12.98 -26.65 -0.40
N GLU A 90 -12.81 -27.89 -0.86
CA GLU A 90 -12.03 -28.92 -0.15
C GLU A 90 -10.59 -28.45 0.08
N GLN A 91 -9.91 -27.99 -0.97
CA GLN A 91 -8.55 -27.47 -0.87
C GLN A 91 -8.43 -26.28 0.10
N LEU A 92 -9.41 -25.37 0.09
CA LEU A 92 -9.46 -24.24 1.01
C LEU A 92 -9.56 -24.73 2.47
N CYS A 93 -10.49 -25.64 2.75
CA CYS A 93 -10.70 -26.18 4.09
C CYS A 93 -9.46 -26.95 4.59
N GLU A 94 -8.84 -27.77 3.74
CA GLU A 94 -7.62 -28.52 4.07
C GLU A 94 -6.46 -27.57 4.38
N ASN A 95 -6.24 -26.54 3.56
CA ASN A 95 -5.18 -25.55 3.78
C ASN A 95 -5.40 -24.78 5.10
N ILE A 96 -6.64 -24.40 5.41
CA ILE A 96 -6.98 -23.74 6.68
C ILE A 96 -6.68 -24.67 7.85
N ALA A 97 -7.17 -25.92 7.80
CA ALA A 97 -6.95 -26.90 8.86
C ALA A 97 -5.45 -27.18 9.10
N ALA A 98 -4.68 -27.37 8.03
CA ALA A 98 -3.23 -27.56 8.12
C ALA A 98 -2.51 -26.35 8.74
N SER A 99 -2.96 -25.13 8.44
CA SER A 99 -2.39 -23.92 9.04
C SER A 99 -2.71 -23.74 10.54
N MET A 100 -3.69 -24.49 11.06
CA MET A 100 -4.15 -24.41 12.45
C MET A 100 -3.50 -25.44 13.38
N GLU A 101 -2.57 -26.25 12.88
CA GLU A 101 -1.83 -27.21 13.72
C GLU A 101 -1.09 -26.49 14.85
N GLY A 102 -1.29 -26.94 16.09
CA GLY A 102 -0.66 -26.35 17.28
C GLY A 102 -1.26 -25.03 17.78
N VAL A 103 -2.32 -24.52 17.14
CA VAL A 103 -3.04 -23.32 17.60
C VAL A 103 -3.91 -23.66 18.82
N GLU A 104 -3.99 -22.74 19.79
CA GLU A 104 -4.85 -22.91 20.96
C GLU A 104 -6.34 -23.06 20.55
N GLU A 105 -7.04 -23.99 21.21
CA GLU A 105 -8.42 -24.34 20.91
C GLU A 105 -9.39 -23.14 20.95
N LYS A 106 -9.19 -22.20 21.88
CA LYS A 106 -9.99 -20.96 21.97
C LYS A 106 -9.91 -20.11 20.70
N ILE A 107 -8.77 -20.12 20.02
CA ILE A 107 -8.53 -19.36 18.79
C ILE A 107 -9.15 -20.11 17.61
N ILE A 108 -9.00 -21.44 17.55
CA ILE A 108 -9.64 -22.30 16.53
C ILE A 108 -11.15 -22.14 16.60
N THR A 109 -11.73 -22.24 17.80
CA THR A 109 -13.18 -22.09 18.02
C THR A 109 -13.67 -20.72 17.53
N ARG A 110 -12.93 -19.65 17.83
CA ARG A 110 -13.26 -18.31 17.34
C ARG A 110 -13.22 -18.24 15.81
N ALA A 111 -12.18 -18.80 15.18
CA ALA A 111 -12.05 -18.82 13.72
C ALA A 111 -13.20 -19.59 13.05
N LEU A 112 -13.55 -20.77 13.56
CA LEU A 112 -14.70 -21.55 13.10
C LEU A 112 -16.01 -20.73 13.21
N GLY A 113 -16.20 -19.99 14.31
CA GLY A 113 -17.35 -19.09 14.44
C GLY A 113 -17.38 -17.92 13.44
N HIS A 114 -16.24 -17.52 12.85
CA HIS A 114 -16.23 -16.61 11.71
C HIS A 114 -16.59 -17.33 10.41
N PHE A 115 -16.09 -18.54 10.19
CA PHE A 115 -16.38 -19.31 8.97
C PHE A 115 -17.85 -19.73 8.88
N GLU A 116 -18.47 -20.09 10.00
CA GLU A 116 -19.90 -20.43 10.06
C GLU A 116 -20.79 -19.24 9.66
N LYS A 117 -20.37 -18.01 9.95
CA LYS A 117 -21.04 -16.79 9.48
C LYS A 117 -20.85 -16.55 7.98
N ILE A 118 -19.82 -17.13 7.36
CA ILE A 118 -19.61 -17.06 5.91
C ILE A 118 -20.50 -18.09 5.21
N SER A 119 -20.39 -19.36 5.59
CA SER A 119 -21.24 -20.44 5.11
C SER A 119 -21.31 -21.52 6.19
N PRO A 120 -22.52 -21.90 6.66
CA PRO A 120 -22.73 -23.16 7.36
C PRO A 120 -22.35 -24.36 6.48
#